data_AF-A0A371HIR1-F1
#
_entry.id   AF-A0A371HIR1-F1
#
_cell.length_a   1.000
_cell.length_b   1.000
_cell.length_c   1.000
_cell.angle_alpha   90.00
_cell.angle_beta   90.00
_cell.angle_gamma   90.00
#
_symmetry.space_group_name_H-M   'P 1'
#
loop_
_entity.id
_entity.type
_entity.pdbx_description
1 polymer ?
#
loop_
_entity_poly.entity_id
_entity_poly.type
_entity_poly.pdbx_seq_one_letter_code
_entity_poly.pdbx_strand_id
1 'polypeptide(L)'
;MHLGFFGSVKLSGKPKTTSLLPAFLASYNLSEERLHTAVSGQDTKMPKVKTNRVKYPEGWELIEPTLRELQAKMREAENDPHDGKRKCETLWPIFKIAHQKSRYIFDLFHRRKEISKELYEFCLDQGYADRNLIAKWKKPGYERLCCLRCMQPRDHNFATTCVCRVPKQLREEKVIECVHCGCKGCASGD
;
A
#
# COMPACT_ATOMS: atom_id res chain seq x y z
N MET A 1 -37.06 -54.64 32.90
CA MET A 1 -35.89 -54.12 32.17
C MET A 1 -36.05 -52.61 32.06
N HIS A 2 -35.03 -51.86 32.51
CA HIS A 2 -34.65 -50.46 32.26
C HIS A 2 -35.74 -49.35 32.08
N LEU A 3 -35.78 -48.36 32.98
CA LEU A 3 -35.08 -47.03 32.93
C LEU A 3 -35.52 -46.23 31.69
N GLY A 4 -36.02 -44.99 31.71
CA GLY A 4 -36.24 -43.86 32.62
C GLY A 4 -36.87 -42.77 31.70
N PHE A 5 -37.10 -41.49 32.00
CA PHE A 5 -36.95 -40.59 33.13
C PHE A 5 -37.67 -39.30 32.66
N PHE A 6 -38.50 -38.68 33.51
CA PHE A 6 -38.87 -37.25 33.56
C PHE A 6 -39.42 -36.49 32.31
N GLY A 7 -40.64 -35.97 32.46
CA GLY A 7 -41.18 -34.85 31.67
C GLY A 7 -41.98 -33.90 32.57
N SER A 8 -41.29 -33.02 33.29
CA SER A 8 -41.85 -32.02 34.18
C SER A 8 -42.05 -30.67 33.50
N VAL A 9 -43.25 -30.12 33.71
CA VAL A 9 -43.56 -28.74 34.09
C VAL A 9 -43.17 -27.59 33.13
N LYS A 10 -44.25 -27.03 32.56
CA LYS A 10 -44.41 -25.73 31.93
C LYS A 10 -43.97 -24.59 32.87
N LEU A 11 -42.90 -23.86 32.54
CA LEU A 11 -42.58 -22.53 33.09
C LEU A 11 -41.58 -21.80 32.17
N SER A 12 -42.02 -20.74 31.48
CA SER A 12 -41.18 -19.59 31.07
C SER A 12 -42.14 -18.51 30.54
N GLY A 13 -42.31 -17.33 31.15
CA GLY A 13 -41.30 -16.49 31.77
C GLY A 13 -40.61 -15.69 30.68
N LYS A 14 -41.21 -14.58 30.24
CA LYS A 14 -40.58 -13.65 29.29
C LYS A 14 -39.29 -13.10 29.91
N PRO A 15 -38.10 -13.34 29.34
CA PRO A 15 -36.93 -12.61 29.78
C PRO A 15 -36.95 -11.22 29.15
N LYS A 16 -37.04 -10.21 30.01
CA LYS A 16 -36.65 -8.84 29.67
C LYS A 16 -35.16 -8.87 29.37
N THR A 17 -34.77 -8.82 28.10
CA THR A 17 -33.39 -8.56 27.71
C THR A 17 -33.08 -7.10 27.96
N THR A 18 -32.45 -6.86 29.10
CA THR A 18 -31.77 -5.62 29.45
C THR A 18 -30.78 -5.29 28.32
N SER A 19 -30.99 -4.13 27.69
CA SER A 19 -30.05 -3.54 26.76
C SER A 19 -28.77 -3.16 27.50
N LEU A 20 -27.77 -4.03 27.45
CA LEU A 20 -26.40 -3.69 27.80
C LEU A 20 -25.54 -4.09 26.61
N LEU A 21 -25.26 -3.10 25.76
CA LEU A 21 -24.06 -2.86 24.96
C LEU A 21 -24.43 -1.96 23.77
N PRO A 22 -24.07 -0.65 23.82
CA PRO A 22 -23.40 -0.10 22.64
C PRO A 22 -22.29 0.90 23.00
N ALA A 23 -21.48 0.65 24.04
CA ALA A 23 -20.38 1.57 24.38
C ALA A 23 -19.03 1.20 23.71
N PHE A 24 -18.84 -0.05 23.25
CA PHE A 24 -17.54 -0.48 22.74
C PHE A 24 -17.32 -0.26 21.23
N LEU A 25 -18.39 -0.08 20.45
CA LEU A 25 -18.30 0.15 18.99
C LEU A 25 -18.16 1.63 18.60
N ALA A 26 -18.50 2.57 19.49
CA ALA A 26 -18.39 4.00 19.21
C ALA A 26 -16.94 4.51 19.25
N SER A 27 -16.06 3.86 20.01
CA SER A 27 -14.66 4.26 20.16
C SER A 27 -13.81 3.90 18.93
N TYR A 28 -14.17 2.85 18.19
CA TYR A 28 -13.42 2.41 17.01
C TYR A 28 -13.72 3.31 15.79
N ASN A 29 -14.98 3.69 15.61
CA ASN A 29 -15.44 4.49 14.47
C ASN A 29 -14.94 5.95 14.50
N LEU A 30 -14.67 6.52 15.68
CA LEU A 30 -14.12 7.89 15.77
C LEU A 30 -12.64 8.00 15.36
N SER A 31 -11.93 6.88 15.24
CA SER A 31 -10.53 6.85 14.79
C SER A 31 -10.38 6.72 13.26
N GLU A 32 -11.40 6.20 12.56
CA GLU A 32 -11.39 6.04 11.09
C GLU A 32 -11.83 7.32 10.36
N GLU A 33 -12.79 8.07 10.90
CA GLU A 33 -13.24 9.34 10.28
C GLU A 33 -12.14 10.42 10.27
N ARG A 34 -11.15 10.34 11.18
CA ARG A 34 -9.99 11.24 11.16
C ARG A 34 -8.94 10.92 10.10
N LEU A 35 -8.97 9.73 9.50
CA LEU A 35 -8.03 9.34 8.43
C LEU A 35 -8.56 9.64 7.02
N HIS A 36 -9.88 9.70 6.82
CA HIS A 36 -10.47 9.96 5.50
C HIS A 36 -10.33 11.42 5.04
N THR A 37 -10.33 12.37 5.97
CA THR A 37 -10.25 13.81 5.65
C THR A 37 -8.83 14.29 5.31
N ALA A 38 -7.81 13.43 5.42
CA ALA A 38 -6.40 13.79 5.21
C ALA A 38 -5.81 13.40 3.84
N VAL A 39 -6.57 12.74 2.94
CA VAL A 39 -6.03 12.15 1.69
C VAL A 39 -6.51 12.90 0.42
N SER A 40 -7.17 14.04 0.56
CA SER A 40 -7.69 14.83 -0.56
C SER A 40 -6.76 15.93 -1.07
N GLY A 41 -5.51 15.99 -0.60
CA GLY A 41 -4.50 16.95 -1.07
C GLY A 41 -3.23 16.24 -1.52
N GLN A 42 -3.27 15.51 -2.63
CA GLN A 42 -2.01 15.17 -3.31
C GLN A 42 -1.52 16.43 -4.01
N ASP A 43 -0.73 17.20 -3.28
CA ASP A 43 0.14 18.25 -3.81
C ASP A 43 0.90 17.62 -5.00
N THR A 44 0.50 17.95 -6.24
CA THR A 44 1.26 17.61 -7.44
C THR A 44 2.51 18.48 -7.44
N LYS A 45 3.41 18.21 -6.48
CA LYS A 45 4.70 18.89 -6.37
C LYS A 45 5.52 18.43 -7.55
N MET A 46 5.58 19.28 -8.57
CA MET A 46 6.49 19.16 -9.69
C MET A 46 7.88 18.73 -9.17
N PRO A 47 8.52 17.71 -9.78
CA PRO A 47 9.79 17.22 -9.27
C PRO A 47 10.76 18.39 -9.12
N LYS A 48 11.33 18.55 -7.92
CA LYS A 48 12.21 19.67 -7.61
C LYS A 48 13.38 19.64 -8.60
N VAL A 49 13.45 20.65 -9.46
CA VAL A 49 14.59 20.82 -10.37
C VAL A 49 15.84 20.95 -9.50
N LYS A 50 16.81 20.06 -9.73
CA LYS A 50 18.08 20.09 -9.00
C LYS A 50 18.80 21.39 -9.35
N THR A 51 18.75 22.37 -8.45
CA THR A 51 19.49 23.62 -8.58
C THR A 51 20.83 23.48 -7.86
N ASN A 52 21.81 24.31 -8.21
CA ASN A 52 23.16 24.33 -7.62
C ASN A 52 23.18 24.68 -6.10
N ARG A 53 22.01 24.82 -5.47
CA ARG A 53 21.83 25.20 -4.06
C ARG A 53 21.50 24.02 -3.14
N VAL A 54 21.32 22.82 -3.68
CA VAL A 54 20.97 21.65 -2.89
C VAL A 54 22.21 21.14 -2.17
N LYS A 55 22.23 21.25 -0.84
CA LYS A 55 23.23 20.60 0.01
C LYS A 55 22.83 19.15 0.23
N TYR A 56 23.72 18.23 -0.12
CA TYR A 56 23.51 16.80 0.08
C TYR A 56 23.97 16.38 1.48
N PRO A 57 23.18 15.58 2.22
CA PRO A 57 23.60 15.04 3.51
C PRO A 57 24.72 14.00 3.37
N GLU A 58 25.36 13.67 4.50
CA GLU A 58 26.36 12.60 4.58
C GLU A 58 25.80 11.27 4.07
N GLY A 59 26.61 10.52 3.32
CA GLY A 59 26.23 9.22 2.74
C GLY A 59 25.48 9.30 1.40
N TRP A 60 25.24 10.50 0.85
CA TRP A 60 24.62 10.66 -0.46
C TRP A 60 25.38 9.97 -1.59
N GLU A 61 26.71 10.03 -1.56
CA GLU A 61 27.59 9.43 -2.58
C GLU A 61 27.38 7.91 -2.74
N LEU A 62 26.98 7.22 -1.67
CA LEU A 62 26.72 5.78 -1.70
C LEU A 62 25.45 5.43 -2.50
N ILE A 63 24.41 6.26 -2.40
CA ILE A 63 23.09 5.97 -2.98
C ILE A 63 22.86 6.66 -4.33
N GLU A 64 23.61 7.73 -4.59
CA GLU A 64 23.45 8.56 -5.77
C GLU A 64 23.56 7.80 -7.10
N PRO A 65 24.57 6.93 -7.32
CA PRO A 65 24.71 6.22 -8.60
C PRO A 65 23.46 5.40 -8.93
N THR A 66 22.97 4.62 -7.96
CA THR A 66 21.76 3.79 -8.14
C THR A 66 20.52 4.63 -8.37
N LEU A 67 20.36 5.75 -7.65
CA LEU A 67 19.22 6.65 -7.87
C LEU A 67 19.27 7.31 -9.26
N ARG A 68 20.46 7.66 -9.76
CA ARG A 68 20.64 8.21 -11.12
C ARG A 68 20.29 7.18 -12.18
N GLU A 69 20.69 5.93 -12.02
CA GLU A 69 20.31 4.84 -12.93
C GLU A 69 18.79 4.62 -12.97
N LEU A 70 18.14 4.59 -11.80
CA LEU A 70 16.68 4.44 -11.74
C LEU A 70 15.95 5.65 -12.34
N GLN A 71 16.50 6.86 -12.20
CA GLN A 71 15.97 8.06 -12.82
C GLN A 71 16.15 8.05 -14.35
N ALA A 72 17.28 7.54 -14.85
CA ALA A 72 17.51 7.36 -16.29
C ALA A 72 16.49 6.36 -16.87
N LYS A 73 16.32 5.21 -16.21
CA LYS A 73 15.30 4.21 -16.59
C LYS A 73 13.88 4.78 -16.58
N MET A 74 13.55 5.67 -15.64
CA MET A 74 12.25 6.34 -15.61
C MET A 74 12.04 7.19 -16.87
N ARG A 75 13.04 8.00 -17.24
CA ARG A 75 12.99 8.83 -18.44
C ARG A 75 12.89 8.01 -19.72
N GLU A 76 13.62 6.89 -19.79
CA GLU A 76 13.50 5.94 -20.89
C GLU A 76 12.08 5.38 -20.98
N ALA A 77 11.50 4.94 -19.86
CA ALA A 77 10.13 4.42 -19.82
C ALA A 77 9.06 5.45 -20.17
N GLU A 78 9.27 6.73 -19.83
CA GLU A 78 8.39 7.84 -20.21
C GLU A 78 8.43 8.13 -21.72
N ASN A 79 9.60 7.96 -22.36
CA ASN A 79 9.81 8.22 -23.78
C ASN A 79 9.58 6.98 -24.67
N ASP A 80 9.41 5.80 -24.08
CA ASP A 80 9.30 4.54 -24.80
C ASP A 80 8.03 4.52 -25.67
N PRO A 81 8.11 4.22 -26.97
CA PRO A 81 6.94 4.14 -27.83
C PRO A 81 5.94 3.10 -27.30
N HIS A 82 4.67 3.37 -27.56
CA HIS A 82 3.55 2.59 -27.04
C HIS A 82 3.06 1.54 -28.05
N ASP A 83 3.77 1.38 -29.17
CA ASP A 83 3.36 0.54 -30.29
C ASP A 83 3.25 -0.93 -29.89
N GLY A 84 2.10 -1.54 -30.18
CA GLY A 84 1.82 -2.95 -29.88
C GLY A 84 1.49 -3.26 -28.42
N LYS A 85 1.49 -2.28 -27.51
CA LYS A 85 1.13 -2.47 -26.09
C LYS A 85 -0.33 -2.11 -25.82
N ARG A 86 -0.95 -2.77 -24.84
CA ARG A 86 -2.25 -2.31 -24.32
C ARG A 86 -2.08 -0.95 -23.67
N LYS A 87 -3.11 -0.10 -23.75
CA LYS A 87 -3.10 1.25 -23.13
C LYS A 87 -2.69 1.24 -21.65
N CYS A 88 -3.06 0.20 -20.90
CA CYS A 88 -2.66 0.05 -19.50
C CYS A 88 -1.19 -0.34 -19.33
N GLU A 89 -0.65 -1.18 -20.22
CA GLU A 89 0.71 -1.73 -20.15
C GLU A 89 1.78 -0.67 -20.34
N THR A 90 1.48 0.36 -21.12
CA THR A 90 2.36 1.51 -21.32
C THR A 90 2.88 2.09 -20.01
N LEU A 91 2.05 2.14 -18.96
CA LEU A 91 2.41 2.74 -17.68
C LEU A 91 3.05 1.76 -16.68
N TRP A 92 3.01 0.46 -16.95
CA TRP A 92 3.52 -0.55 -16.01
C TRP A 92 5.01 -0.38 -15.69
N PRO A 93 5.90 -0.10 -16.67
CA PRO A 93 7.31 0.16 -16.38
C PRO A 93 7.51 1.35 -15.43
N ILE A 94 6.74 2.42 -15.60
CA ILE A 94 6.78 3.62 -14.75
C ILE A 94 6.44 3.25 -13.30
N PHE A 95 5.34 2.52 -13.08
CA PHE A 95 4.97 2.06 -11.74
C PHE A 95 6.02 1.12 -11.13
N LYS A 96 6.60 0.22 -11.93
CA LYS A 96 7.64 -0.70 -11.49
C LYS A 96 8.90 0.04 -11.04
N ILE A 97 9.35 1.04 -11.79
CA ILE A 97 10.54 1.84 -11.45
C ILE A 97 10.24 2.71 -10.22
N ALA A 98 9.07 3.33 -10.14
CA ALA A 98 8.66 4.13 -8.98
C ALA A 98 8.62 3.30 -7.68
N HIS A 99 8.08 2.08 -7.77
CA HIS A 99 8.10 1.11 -6.68
C HIS A 99 9.54 0.73 -6.30
N GLN A 100 10.36 0.35 -7.29
CA GLN A 100 11.75 -0.06 -7.07
C GLN A 100 12.57 1.04 -6.40
N LYS A 101 12.44 2.28 -6.88
CA LYS A 101 13.10 3.46 -6.32
C LYS A 101 12.71 3.69 -4.85
N SER A 102 11.41 3.64 -4.55
CA SER A 102 10.92 3.78 -3.17
C SER A 102 11.36 2.61 -2.28
N ARG A 103 11.40 1.39 -2.83
CA ARG A 103 11.78 0.20 -2.08
C ARG A 103 13.26 0.16 -1.75
N TYR A 104 14.11 0.61 -2.67
CA TYR A 104 15.55 0.75 -2.44
C TYR A 104 15.84 1.64 -1.23
N ILE A 105 15.27 2.84 -1.19
CA ILE A 105 15.42 3.76 -0.05
C ILE A 105 14.83 3.18 1.25
N PHE A 106 13.66 2.53 1.16
CA PHE A 106 13.04 1.88 2.32
C PHE A 106 13.92 0.78 2.91
N ASP A 107 14.46 -0.11 2.08
CA ASP A 107 15.29 -1.24 2.50
C ASP A 107 16.62 -0.75 3.10
N LEU A 108 17.25 0.28 2.53
CA LEU A 108 18.48 0.87 3.08
C LEU A 108 18.29 1.45 4.47
N PHE A 109 17.16 2.12 4.73
CA PHE A 109 16.90 2.73 6.05
C PHE A 109 16.35 1.73 7.07
N HIS A 110 15.34 0.94 6.71
CA HIS A 110 14.61 0.12 7.68
C HIS A 110 15.19 -1.29 7.85
N ARG A 111 15.78 -1.88 6.81
CA ARG A 111 16.31 -3.26 6.87
C ARG A 111 17.81 -3.27 7.11
N ARG A 112 18.58 -2.56 6.26
CA ARG A 112 20.04 -2.57 6.30
C ARG A 112 20.65 -1.53 7.25
N LYS A 113 19.94 -0.41 7.47
CA LYS A 113 20.37 0.73 8.29
C LYS A 113 21.69 1.35 7.83
N GLU A 114 21.90 1.40 6.51
CA GLU A 114 23.12 1.95 5.88
C GLU A 114 23.07 3.47 5.68
N ILE A 115 21.88 4.08 5.79
CA ILE A 115 21.68 5.53 5.60
C ILE A 115 21.17 6.20 6.87
N SER A 116 21.60 7.45 7.09
CA SER A 116 21.15 8.26 8.22
C SER A 116 19.69 8.68 8.09
N LYS A 117 19.06 9.05 9.21
CA LYS A 117 17.68 9.57 9.21
C LYS A 117 17.57 10.86 8.39
N GLU A 118 18.58 11.72 8.46
CA GLU A 118 18.63 12.97 7.69
C GLU A 118 18.64 12.70 6.19
N LEU A 119 19.48 11.77 5.73
CA LEU A 119 19.53 11.38 4.32
C LEU A 119 18.22 10.75 3.85
N TYR A 120 17.61 9.91 4.69
CA TYR A 120 16.30 9.31 4.40
C TYR A 120 15.19 10.35 4.25
N GLU A 121 15.10 11.31 5.17
CA GLU A 121 14.11 12.40 5.11
C GLU A 121 14.36 13.32 3.90
N PHE A 122 15.62 13.63 3.61
CA PHE A 122 16.01 14.33 2.40
C PHE A 122 15.52 13.60 1.14
N CYS A 123 15.69 12.28 1.07
CA CYS A 123 15.22 11.49 -0.07
C CYS A 123 13.70 11.56 -0.26
N LEU A 124 12.93 11.55 0.82
CA LEU A 124 11.47 11.70 0.77
C LEU A 124 11.08 13.11 0.30
N ASP A 125 11.74 14.14 0.82
CA ASP A 125 11.38 15.54 0.55
C ASP A 125 11.80 16.00 -0.86
N GLN A 126 12.78 15.34 -1.46
CA GLN A 126 13.17 15.53 -2.86
C GLN A 126 12.40 14.62 -3.83
N GLY A 127 11.53 13.73 -3.35
CA GLY A 127 10.73 12.85 -4.20
C GLY A 127 11.51 11.66 -4.79
N TYR A 128 12.63 11.26 -4.18
CA TYR A 128 13.31 10.02 -4.53
C TYR A 128 12.53 8.80 -4.04
N ALA A 129 11.65 8.93 -3.03
CA ALA A 129 10.79 7.84 -2.59
C ALA A 129 9.39 8.35 -2.23
N ASP A 130 8.38 7.49 -2.39
CA ASP A 130 6.99 7.82 -2.07
C ASP A 130 6.69 7.59 -0.58
N ARG A 131 6.47 8.70 0.13
CA ARG A 131 6.16 8.72 1.57
C ARG A 131 4.88 7.96 1.90
N ASN A 132 3.86 8.05 1.04
CA ASN A 132 2.57 7.40 1.24
C ASN A 132 2.68 5.89 1.05
N LEU A 133 3.39 5.45 0.00
CA LEU A 133 3.61 4.03 -0.25
C LEU A 133 4.42 3.38 0.88
N ILE A 134 5.48 4.05 1.34
CA ILE A 134 6.30 3.58 2.46
C ILE A 134 5.47 3.49 3.75
N ALA A 135 4.60 4.47 4.01
CA ALA A 135 3.73 4.43 5.18
C ALA A 135 2.81 3.19 5.17
N LYS A 136 2.41 2.70 3.99
CA LYS A 136 1.66 1.44 3.87
C LYS A 136 2.53 0.22 4.12
N TRP A 137 3.76 0.16 3.62
CA TRP A 137 4.65 -1.00 3.86
C TRP A 137 4.98 -1.24 5.34
N LYS A 138 4.86 -0.21 6.20
CA LYS A 138 5.01 -0.33 7.65
C LYS A 138 3.81 -0.98 8.34
N LYS A 139 2.66 -1.09 7.66
CA LYS A 139 1.44 -1.70 8.21
C LYS A 139 1.40 -3.20 7.91
N PRO A 140 0.94 -4.03 8.86
CA PRO A 140 0.81 -5.46 8.64
C PRO A 140 -0.16 -5.76 7.49
N GLY A 141 0.18 -6.73 6.65
CA GLY A 141 -0.59 -7.13 5.46
C GLY A 141 -0.35 -6.26 4.21
N TYR A 142 0.47 -5.21 4.30
CA TYR A 142 0.81 -4.32 3.18
C TYR A 142 2.31 -4.28 2.87
N GLU A 143 3.13 -5.10 3.52
CA GLU A 143 4.60 -5.17 3.40
C GLU A 143 5.09 -5.32 1.95
N ARG A 144 4.28 -5.93 1.08
CA ARG A 144 4.58 -6.18 -0.34
C ARG A 144 3.69 -5.39 -1.31
N LEU A 145 2.96 -4.38 -0.83
CA LEU A 145 2.03 -3.58 -1.65
C LEU A 145 2.73 -3.00 -2.89
N CYS A 146 2.14 -3.22 -4.07
CA CYS A 146 2.72 -2.81 -5.35
C CYS A 146 2.63 -1.30 -5.62
N CYS A 147 1.46 -0.70 -5.40
CA CYS A 147 1.21 0.74 -5.58
C CYS A 147 -0.05 1.15 -4.80
N LEU A 148 -0.25 2.46 -4.63
CA LEU A 148 -1.40 2.99 -3.89
C LEU A 148 -2.74 2.77 -4.61
N ARG A 149 -2.74 2.81 -5.95
CA ARG A 149 -3.96 2.60 -6.76
C ARG A 149 -4.60 1.24 -6.49
N CYS A 150 -3.80 0.19 -6.35
CA CYS A 150 -4.29 -1.17 -6.15
C CYS A 150 -5.01 -1.40 -4.82
N MET A 151 -4.88 -0.49 -3.85
CA MET A 151 -5.58 -0.60 -2.56
C MET A 151 -6.67 0.45 -2.37
N GLN A 152 -6.81 1.41 -3.28
CA GLN A 152 -7.73 2.53 -3.13
C GLN A 152 -9.12 2.13 -3.68
N PRO A 153 -10.19 2.12 -2.85
CA PRO A 153 -11.54 1.77 -3.32
C PRO A 153 -12.02 2.64 -4.48
N ARG A 154 -11.71 3.94 -4.45
CA ARG A 154 -12.15 4.91 -5.46
C ARG A 154 -11.61 4.64 -6.87
N ASP A 155 -10.52 3.88 -6.99
CA ASP A 155 -9.86 3.61 -8.27
C ASP A 155 -10.44 2.34 -8.95
N HIS A 156 -11.48 1.74 -8.36
CA HIS A 156 -12.17 0.53 -8.82
C HIS A 156 -13.69 0.73 -8.88
N ASN A 157 -14.35 0.10 -9.86
CA ASN A 157 -15.78 0.29 -10.11
C ASN A 157 -16.69 -0.11 -8.94
N PHE A 158 -16.33 -1.16 -8.20
CA PHE A 158 -17.14 -1.71 -7.11
C PHE A 158 -16.66 -1.27 -5.72
N ALA A 159 -15.84 -0.22 -5.62
CA ALA A 159 -15.26 0.25 -4.37
C ALA A 159 -14.49 -0.84 -3.58
N THR A 160 -13.84 -1.75 -4.29
CA THR A 160 -13.02 -2.83 -3.73
C THR A 160 -11.53 -2.58 -3.97
N THR A 161 -10.68 -3.53 -3.55
CA THR A 161 -9.25 -3.54 -3.89
C THR A 161 -8.97 -4.32 -5.17
N CYS A 162 -7.80 -4.09 -5.77
CA CYS A 162 -7.39 -4.80 -6.96
C CYS A 162 -7.22 -6.30 -6.70
N VAL A 163 -7.46 -7.13 -7.73
CA VAL A 163 -7.23 -8.59 -7.69
C VAL A 163 -5.81 -8.96 -7.24
N CYS A 164 -4.82 -8.10 -7.50
CA CYS A 164 -3.45 -8.33 -7.03
C CYS A 164 -3.28 -8.31 -5.51
N ARG A 165 -4.26 -7.80 -4.75
CA ARG A 165 -4.28 -7.85 -3.29
C ARG A 165 -4.88 -9.13 -2.72
N VAL A 166 -5.53 -9.94 -3.56
CA VAL A 166 -6.12 -11.22 -3.16
C VAL A 166 -5.01 -12.28 -3.10
N PRO A 167 -4.85 -13.01 -1.97
CA PRO A 167 -3.86 -14.08 -1.86
C PRO A 167 -4.03 -15.17 -2.92
N LYS A 168 -2.93 -15.71 -3.44
CA LYS A 168 -2.87 -16.64 -4.57
C LYS A 168 -3.69 -17.91 -4.33
N GLN A 169 -3.77 -18.40 -3.10
CA GLN A 169 -4.55 -19.57 -2.72
C GLN A 169 -6.07 -19.33 -2.77
N LEU A 170 -6.51 -18.07 -2.74
CA LEU A 170 -7.92 -17.68 -2.83
C LEU A 170 -8.31 -17.21 -4.24
N ARG A 171 -7.36 -17.16 -5.19
CA ARG A 171 -7.62 -16.76 -6.57
C ARG A 171 -8.00 -17.97 -7.42
N GLU A 172 -9.01 -17.78 -8.28
CA GLU A 172 -9.34 -18.75 -9.34
C GLU A 172 -8.19 -18.86 -10.34
N GLU A 173 -7.64 -17.73 -10.78
CA GLU A 173 -6.49 -17.67 -11.68
C GLU A 173 -5.17 -17.50 -10.91
N LYS A 174 -4.22 -18.41 -11.15
CA LYS A 174 -2.91 -18.41 -10.46
C LYS A 174 -1.96 -17.33 -10.99
N VAL A 175 -2.08 -16.98 -12.27
CA VAL A 175 -1.27 -15.97 -12.93
C VAL A 175 -2.18 -14.80 -13.23
N ILE A 176 -1.87 -13.63 -12.67
CA ILE A 176 -2.64 -12.42 -12.90
C ILE A 176 -1.70 -11.31 -13.35
N GLU A 177 -2.25 -10.33 -14.07
CA GLU A 177 -1.57 -9.09 -14.38
C GLU A 177 -2.48 -7.94 -14.00
N CYS A 178 -2.05 -7.17 -12.99
CA CYS A 178 -2.80 -6.02 -12.54
C CYS A 178 -2.92 -4.97 -13.65
N VAL A 179 -4.16 -4.55 -13.96
CA VAL A 179 -4.41 -3.48 -14.95
C VAL A 179 -3.74 -2.14 -14.60
N HIS A 180 -3.51 -1.84 -13.31
CA HIS A 180 -2.95 -0.55 -12.90
C HIS A 180 -1.43 -0.47 -13.00
N CYS A 181 -0.72 -1.55 -12.64
CA CYS A 181 0.74 -1.52 -12.51
C CYS A 181 1.45 -2.79 -13.01
N GLY A 182 0.72 -3.76 -13.57
CA GLY A 182 1.28 -4.99 -14.11
C GLY A 182 1.81 -5.98 -13.08
N CYS A 183 1.57 -5.78 -11.78
CA CYS A 183 2.05 -6.71 -10.76
C CYS A 183 1.28 -8.04 -10.80
N LYS A 184 1.94 -9.11 -10.34
CA LYS A 184 1.42 -10.50 -10.38
C LYS A 184 0.90 -11.01 -9.03
N GLY A 185 0.66 -10.08 -8.11
CA GLY A 185 0.33 -10.37 -6.71
C GLY A 185 1.17 -9.50 -5.76
N CYS A 186 0.50 -8.91 -4.79
CA CYS A 186 1.09 -8.06 -3.77
C CYS A 186 0.45 -8.27 -2.39
N ALA A 187 -0.26 -9.39 -2.21
CA ALA A 187 -0.63 -9.89 -0.90
C ALA A 187 0.65 -10.30 -0.15
N SER A 188 0.73 -9.96 1.14
CA SER A 188 1.96 -10.23 1.91
C SER A 188 2.12 -11.69 2.31
N GLY A 189 1.03 -12.46 2.32
CA GLY A 189 1.03 -13.90 2.64
C GLY A 189 1.24 -14.84 1.45
N ASP A 190 1.53 -14.29 0.26
CA ASP A 190 1.82 -15.05 -0.97
C ASP A 190 3.30 -15.44 -1.13
#